data_AF-A0A359F6Q5-F1
#
_entry.id   AF-A0A359F6Q5-F1
#
_cell.length_a   1.000
_cell.length_b   1.000
_cell.length_c   1.000
_cell.angle_alpha   90.00
_cell.angle_beta   90.00
_cell.angle_gamma   90.00
#
_symmetry.space_group_name_H-M   'P 1'
#
loop_
_entity.id
_entity.type
_entity.pdbx_description
1 polymer ?
#
loop_
_entity_poly.entity_id
_entity_poly.type
_entity_poly.pdbx_seq_one_letter_code
_entity_poly.pdbx_strand_id
1 'polypeptide(L)'
;AGTMTHDYKRNGTVDLFAAMNIATGEVITGLNKGHTGSDILRFFKQIDAAVPRGLGVHVVLDNLSAHSTPEIKKWLAHRDRRRWHLHFTPTSSSWLNLIERWFKQLTDRRLRRGTFTSVTELSEAITTWAQHWNTDPKPFIWKATAEDIITKVQRGRDTLRQINSQTDH
;
A
#
# COMPACT_ATOMS: atom_id res chain seq x y z
N ALA A 1 35.91 18.60 -22.30
CA ALA A 1 34.44 18.65 -22.13
C ALA A 1 34.14 18.32 -20.67
N GLY A 2 33.59 19.27 -19.92
CA GLY A 2 33.39 19.12 -18.46
C GLY A 2 32.25 18.17 -18.15
N THR A 3 32.51 17.22 -17.26
CA THR A 3 31.50 16.35 -16.65
C THR A 3 30.50 17.20 -15.88
N MET A 4 29.25 17.29 -16.35
CA MET A 4 28.17 17.86 -15.55
C MET A 4 27.89 16.92 -14.37
N THR A 5 28.49 17.19 -13.23
CA THR A 5 28.04 16.64 -11.95
C THR A 5 26.76 17.38 -11.59
N HIS A 6 25.62 16.75 -11.84
CA HIS A 6 24.33 17.25 -11.38
C HIS A 6 24.31 17.08 -9.86
N ASP A 7 24.53 18.18 -9.13
CA ASP A 7 24.40 18.19 -7.67
C ASP A 7 22.95 17.79 -7.32
N TYR A 8 22.80 16.56 -6.81
CA TYR A 8 21.51 16.06 -6.37
C TYR A 8 21.14 16.73 -5.04
N LYS A 9 20.26 17.73 -5.10
CA LYS A 9 19.67 18.35 -3.90
C LYS A 9 18.33 17.67 -3.58
N ARG A 10 18.26 17.00 -2.42
CA ARG A 10 17.02 16.39 -1.93
C ARG A 10 16.09 17.47 -1.36
N ASN A 11 14.94 17.67 -2.00
CA ASN A 11 13.96 18.71 -1.62
C ASN A 11 12.96 18.28 -0.52
N GLY A 12 13.23 17.18 0.20
CA GLY A 12 12.38 16.60 1.25
C GLY A 12 11.75 15.26 0.87
N THR A 13 10.83 14.77 1.71
CA THR A 13 10.05 13.53 1.49
C THR A 13 8.62 13.67 1.99
N VAL A 14 7.74 12.85 1.41
CA VAL A 14 6.35 12.67 1.84
C VAL A 14 6.04 11.17 1.83
N ASP A 15 5.24 10.71 2.78
CA ASP A 15 4.73 9.34 2.83
C ASP A 15 3.35 9.30 2.15
N LEU A 16 3.20 8.39 1.17
CA LEU A 16 1.95 8.14 0.47
C LEU A 16 1.31 6.85 0.98
N PHE A 17 0.13 7.00 1.57
CA PHE A 17 -0.80 5.92 1.87
C PHE A 17 -1.77 5.75 0.70
N ALA A 18 -2.05 4.51 0.32
CA ALA A 18 -3.04 4.22 -0.69
C ALA A 18 -3.78 2.91 -0.38
N ALA A 19 -5.08 2.88 -0.67
CA ALA A 19 -5.92 1.69 -0.57
C ALA A 19 -6.76 1.60 -1.85
N MET A 20 -6.83 0.41 -2.44
CA MET A 20 -7.59 0.19 -3.66
C MET A 20 -8.85 -0.62 -3.35
N ASN A 21 -9.99 -0.16 -3.86
CA ASN A 21 -11.19 -0.96 -3.96
C ASN A 21 -10.99 -1.99 -5.09
N ILE A 22 -10.93 -3.28 -4.75
CA ILE A 22 -10.65 -4.34 -5.71
C ILE A 22 -11.75 -4.47 -6.77
N ALA A 23 -13.01 -4.18 -6.40
CA ALA A 23 -14.15 -4.33 -7.30
C ALA A 23 -14.20 -3.23 -8.36
N THR A 24 -13.88 -1.99 -7.97
CA THR A 24 -14.00 -0.81 -8.85
C THR A 24 -12.66 -0.36 -9.43
N GLY A 25 -11.54 -0.72 -8.79
CA GLY A 25 -10.21 -0.19 -9.11
C GLY A 25 -9.95 1.22 -8.58
N GLU A 26 -10.91 1.84 -7.88
CA GLU A 26 -10.74 3.17 -7.28
C GLU A 26 -9.68 3.13 -6.18
N VAL A 27 -8.92 4.21 -6.06
CA VAL A 27 -7.86 4.34 -5.07
C VAL A 27 -8.13 5.52 -4.14
N ILE A 28 -8.17 5.24 -2.85
CA ILE A 28 -8.16 6.25 -1.79
C ILE A 28 -6.71 6.52 -1.43
N THR A 29 -6.30 7.78 -1.40
CA THR A 29 -4.93 8.18 -1.03
C THR A 29 -4.90 9.11 0.17
N GLY A 30 -3.80 9.07 0.92
CA GLY A 30 -3.48 10.03 1.98
C GLY A 30 -1.99 10.36 1.95
N LEU A 31 -1.65 11.64 2.07
CA LEU A 31 -0.27 12.10 2.13
C LEU A 31 0.04 12.58 3.55
N ASN A 32 1.13 12.08 4.13
CA ASN A 32 1.58 12.44 5.48
C ASN A 32 3.07 12.79 5.47
N LYS A 33 3.52 13.49 6.50
CA LYS A 33 4.96 13.77 6.72
C LYS A 33 5.73 12.59 7.30
N GLY A 34 5.03 11.54 7.71
CA GLY A 34 5.56 10.35 8.38
C GLY A 34 4.64 9.14 8.19
N HIS A 35 5.13 7.98 8.59
CA HIS A 35 4.42 6.70 8.52
C HIS A 35 4.28 6.00 9.89
N THR A 36 4.00 6.77 10.93
CA THR A 36 3.81 6.22 12.29
C THR A 36 2.49 5.44 12.40
N GLY A 37 2.31 4.68 13.49
CA GLY A 37 1.03 4.03 13.80
C GLY A 37 -0.15 5.01 13.84
N SER A 38 0.08 6.25 14.27
CA SER A 38 -0.93 7.30 14.28
C SER A 38 -1.33 7.78 12.88
N ASP A 39 -0.36 7.82 11.95
CA ASP A 39 -0.59 8.18 10.55
C ASP A 39 -1.37 7.07 9.82
N ILE A 40 -1.01 5.81 10.08
CA ILE A 40 -1.76 4.65 9.58
C ILE A 40 -3.19 4.64 10.12
N LEU A 41 -3.37 4.85 11.43
CA LEU A 41 -4.70 4.89 12.03
C LEU A 41 -5.56 6.03 11.45
N ARG A 42 -4.96 7.19 11.14
CA ARG A 42 -5.65 8.27 10.44
C ARG A 42 -6.15 7.80 9.07
N PHE A 43 -5.31 7.09 8.32
CA PHE A 43 -5.68 6.54 7.02
C PHE A 43 -6.77 5.46 7.14
N PHE A 44 -6.70 4.58 8.14
CA PHE A 44 -7.76 3.60 8.41
C PHE A 44 -9.12 4.27 8.70
N LYS A 45 -9.12 5.39 9.44
CA LYS A 45 -10.34 6.17 9.67
C LYS A 45 -10.88 6.80 8.37
N GLN A 46 -10.01 7.20 7.45
CA GLN A 46 -10.42 7.70 6.13
C GLN A 46 -11.08 6.58 5.29
N ILE A 47 -10.50 5.38 5.28
CA ILE A 47 -11.10 4.20 4.63
C ILE A 47 -12.47 3.89 5.26
N ASP A 48 -12.56 3.86 6.59
CA ASP A 48 -13.81 3.55 7.30
C ASP A 48 -14.95 4.52 6.95
N ALA A 49 -14.63 5.80 6.79
CA ALA A 49 -15.58 6.83 6.39
C ALA A 49 -16.03 6.72 4.92
N ALA A 50 -15.16 6.21 4.05
CA ALA A 50 -15.45 6.03 2.63
C ALA A 50 -16.31 4.77 2.36
N VAL A 51 -16.24 3.75 3.21
CA VAL A 51 -17.03 2.52 3.06
C VAL A 51 -18.40 2.67 3.72
N PRO A 52 -19.52 2.37 3.02
CA PRO A 52 -20.86 2.38 3.61
C PRO A 52 -20.96 1.57 4.90
N ARG A 53 -21.66 2.10 5.92
CA ARG A 53 -21.69 1.55 7.29
C ARG A 53 -22.18 0.10 7.39
N GLY A 54 -23.05 -0.34 6.48
CA GLY A 54 -23.61 -1.69 6.45
C GLY A 54 -22.67 -2.76 5.87
N LEU A 55 -21.49 -2.37 5.36
CA LEU A 55 -20.56 -3.29 4.71
C LEU A 55 -19.37 -3.62 5.62
N GLY A 56 -18.89 -4.87 5.51
CA GLY A 56 -17.59 -5.29 6.03
C GLY A 56 -16.45 -4.54 5.35
N VAL A 57 -15.41 -4.22 6.10
CA VAL A 57 -14.18 -3.59 5.61
C VAL A 57 -13.06 -4.63 5.69
N HIS A 58 -12.75 -5.24 4.55
CA HIS A 58 -11.67 -6.22 4.43
C HIS A 58 -10.44 -5.53 3.83
N VAL A 59 -9.38 -5.40 4.61
CA VAL A 59 -8.13 -4.76 4.18
C VAL A 59 -7.05 -5.83 4.05
N VAL A 60 -6.52 -5.98 2.84
CA VAL A 60 -5.36 -6.83 2.57
C VAL A 60 -4.11 -5.96 2.66
N LEU A 61 -3.16 -6.35 3.51
CA LEU A 61 -1.96 -5.59 3.82
C LEU A 61 -0.70 -6.46 3.69
N ASP A 62 0.43 -5.82 3.43
CA ASP A 62 1.75 -6.43 3.61
C ASP A 62 2.07 -6.62 5.11
N ASN A 63 3.13 -7.36 5.42
CA ASN A 63 3.46 -7.73 6.80
C ASN A 63 4.27 -6.66 7.56
N LEU A 64 4.00 -5.38 7.30
CA LEU A 64 4.69 -4.28 7.97
C LEU A 64 4.19 -4.14 9.43
N SER A 65 5.13 -4.12 10.38
CA SER A 65 4.81 -4.04 11.82
C SER A 65 3.99 -2.80 12.21
N ALA A 66 4.11 -1.72 11.43
CA ALA A 66 3.39 -0.48 11.63
C ALA A 66 1.85 -0.64 11.56
N HIS A 67 1.34 -1.68 10.87
CA HIS A 67 -0.09 -2.01 10.81
C HIS A 67 -0.65 -2.63 12.09
N SER A 68 0.21 -3.02 13.03
CA SER A 68 -0.16 -3.74 14.26
C SER A 68 0.27 -3.02 15.55
N THR A 69 0.41 -1.70 15.47
CA THR A 69 0.72 -0.84 16.62
C THR A 69 -0.36 -0.90 17.70
N PRO A 70 -0.03 -0.59 18.97
CA PRO A 70 -1.01 -0.59 20.06
C PRO A 70 -2.22 0.30 19.81
N GLU A 71 -2.05 1.47 19.16
CA GLU A 71 -3.18 2.35 18.86
C GLU A 71 -4.15 1.73 17.86
N ILE A 72 -3.64 1.06 16.82
CA ILE A 72 -4.46 0.37 15.83
C ILE A 72 -5.20 -0.80 16.47
N LYS A 73 -4.50 -1.63 17.26
CA LYS A 73 -5.12 -2.74 18.00
C LYS A 73 -6.24 -2.27 18.92
N LYS A 74 -6.01 -1.18 19.67
CA LYS A 74 -7.01 -0.56 20.54
C LYS A 74 -8.22 -0.06 19.76
N TRP A 75 -8.01 0.56 18.60
CA TRP A 75 -9.10 1.05 17.75
C TRP A 75 -9.93 -0.09 17.18
N LEU A 76 -9.30 -1.14 16.64
CA LEU A 76 -9.97 -2.32 16.08
C LEU A 76 -10.76 -3.11 17.15
N ALA A 77 -10.34 -3.10 18.41
CA ALA A 77 -11.05 -3.76 19.51
C ALA A 77 -12.38 -3.07 19.88
N HIS A 78 -12.63 -1.84 19.43
CA HIS A 78 -13.87 -1.13 19.73
C HIS A 78 -15.07 -1.79 19.03
N ARG A 79 -16.22 -1.86 19.70
CA ARG A 79 -17.43 -2.53 19.18
C ARG A 79 -17.90 -1.98 17.82
N ASP A 80 -17.72 -0.68 17.58
CA ASP A 80 -18.07 -0.03 16.31
C ASP A 80 -17.14 -0.43 15.15
N ARG A 81 -16.03 -1.12 15.45
CA ARG A 81 -15.05 -1.62 14.47
C ARG A 81 -15.16 -3.11 14.22
N ARG A 82 -16.22 -3.79 14.70
CA ARG A 82 -16.47 -5.22 14.43
C ARG A 82 -16.55 -5.59 12.95
N ARG A 83 -16.85 -4.62 12.07
CA ARG A 83 -16.89 -4.79 10.61
C ARG A 83 -15.51 -4.83 9.95
N TRP A 84 -14.43 -4.52 10.69
CA TRP A 84 -13.08 -4.48 10.15
C TRP A 84 -12.39 -5.84 10.24
N HIS A 85 -11.76 -6.24 9.13
CA HIS A 85 -10.99 -7.47 9.02
C HIS A 85 -9.66 -7.16 8.32
N LEU A 86 -8.54 -7.35 9.03
CA LEU A 86 -7.21 -7.25 8.44
C LEU A 86 -6.75 -8.62 7.97
N HIS A 87 -6.27 -8.69 6.74
CA HIS A 87 -5.71 -9.89 6.12
C HIS A 87 -4.26 -9.59 5.73
N PHE A 88 -3.31 -10.28 6.34
CA PHE A 88 -1.89 -10.08 6.03
C PHE A 88 -1.45 -11.04 4.93
N THR A 89 -0.80 -10.52 3.90
CA THR A 89 -0.18 -11.36 2.87
C THR A 89 0.90 -12.23 3.51
N PRO A 90 1.07 -13.49 3.09
CA PRO A 90 2.18 -14.33 3.52
C PRO A 90 3.53 -13.64 3.27
N THR A 91 4.52 -13.97 4.09
CA THR A 91 5.90 -13.49 3.91
C THR A 91 6.37 -13.73 2.47
N SER A 92 7.07 -12.75 1.91
CA SER A 92 7.56 -12.78 0.52
C SER A 92 6.47 -12.87 -0.56
N SER A 93 5.22 -12.53 -0.24
CA SER A 93 4.09 -12.54 -1.19
C SER A 93 3.52 -11.16 -1.48
N SER A 94 4.41 -10.15 -1.61
CA SER A 94 4.02 -8.76 -1.89
C SER A 94 3.22 -8.62 -3.20
N TRP A 95 3.44 -9.53 -4.17
CA TRP A 95 2.67 -9.62 -5.41
C TRP A 95 1.15 -9.83 -5.22
N LEU A 96 0.72 -10.30 -4.04
CA LEU A 96 -0.69 -10.39 -3.67
C LEU A 96 -1.30 -9.04 -3.30
N ASN A 97 -0.47 -8.09 -2.89
CA ASN A 97 -0.90 -6.75 -2.53
C ASN A 97 -1.10 -5.90 -3.80
N LEU A 98 -2.30 -5.93 -4.37
CA LEU A 98 -2.58 -5.32 -5.68
C LEU A 98 -2.26 -3.82 -5.76
N ILE A 99 -2.32 -3.09 -4.64
CA ILE A 99 -1.96 -1.67 -4.61
C ILE A 99 -0.50 -1.44 -5.03
N GLU A 100 0.39 -2.42 -4.87
CA GLU A 100 1.78 -2.35 -5.36
C GLU A 100 1.85 -2.16 -6.88
N ARG A 101 0.88 -2.71 -7.62
CA ARG A 101 0.76 -2.47 -9.08
C ARG A 101 0.41 -1.02 -9.39
N TRP A 102 -0.47 -0.42 -8.58
CA TRP A 102 -0.82 0.99 -8.72
C TRP A 102 0.38 1.89 -8.38
N PHE A 103 1.12 1.61 -7.30
CA PHE A 103 2.35 2.31 -6.96
C PHE A 103 3.40 2.23 -8.08
N LYS A 104 3.52 1.06 -8.72
CA LYS A 104 4.39 0.89 -9.88
C LYS A 104 3.96 1.79 -11.05
N GLN A 105 2.66 1.87 -11.36
CA GLN A 105 2.16 2.76 -12.42
C GLN A 105 2.42 4.23 -12.11
N LEU A 106 2.11 4.69 -10.88
CA LEU A 106 2.43 6.04 -10.42
C LEU A 106 3.93 6.34 -10.59
N THR A 107 4.78 5.42 -10.16
CA THR A 107 6.23 5.56 -10.23
C THR A 107 6.72 5.67 -11.68
N ASP A 108 6.33 4.73 -12.54
CA ASP A 108 6.83 4.62 -13.91
C ASP A 108 6.27 5.71 -14.85
N ARG A 109 5.04 6.18 -14.60
CA ARG A 109 4.36 7.14 -15.49
C ARG A 109 4.45 8.59 -15.01
N ARG A 110 4.46 8.84 -13.69
CA ARG A 110 4.46 10.20 -13.14
C ARG A 110 5.76 10.56 -12.44
N LEU A 111 6.25 9.72 -11.52
CA LEU A 111 7.36 10.12 -10.64
C LEU A 111 8.72 10.07 -11.34
N ARG A 112 9.04 8.98 -12.06
CA ARG A 112 10.32 8.83 -12.77
C ARG A 112 10.50 9.80 -13.95
N ARG A 113 9.39 10.32 -14.48
CA ARG A 113 9.38 11.25 -15.62
C ARG A 113 9.23 12.71 -15.19
N GLY A 114 8.97 12.95 -13.92
CA GLY A 114 8.79 14.29 -13.36
C GLY A 114 10.08 14.80 -12.72
N THR A 115 10.23 16.12 -12.71
CA THR A 115 11.22 16.81 -11.87
C THR A 115 10.43 17.62 -10.85
N PHE A 116 10.74 17.46 -9.56
CA PHE A 116 10.02 18.13 -8.48
C PHE A 116 11.00 18.96 -7.64
N THR A 117 10.71 20.24 -7.52
CA THR A 117 11.55 21.22 -6.82
C THR A 117 11.14 21.42 -5.36
N SER A 118 9.98 20.87 -4.96
CA SER A 118 9.47 20.92 -3.59
C SER A 118 8.59 19.71 -3.24
N VAL A 119 8.40 19.46 -1.94
CA VAL A 119 7.43 18.46 -1.45
C VAL A 119 6.00 18.81 -1.84
N THR A 120 5.66 20.10 -1.89
CA THR A 120 4.32 20.57 -2.30
C THR A 120 4.04 20.16 -3.74
N GLU A 121 4.97 20.44 -4.65
CA GLU A 121 4.84 20.07 -6.07
C GLU A 121 4.73 18.55 -6.26
N LEU A 122 5.53 17.78 -5.53
CA LEU A 122 5.44 16.31 -5.53
C LEU A 122 4.06 15.83 -5.02
N SER A 123 3.55 16.44 -3.95
CA SER A 123 2.27 16.10 -3.34
C SER A 123 1.09 16.40 -4.27
N GLU A 124 1.11 17.56 -4.94
CA GLU A 124 0.14 17.95 -5.95
C GLU A 124 0.18 17.00 -7.16
N ALA A 125 1.37 16.62 -7.61
CA ALA A 125 1.55 15.68 -8.70
C ALA A 125 0.98 14.29 -8.40
N ILE A 126 1.19 13.78 -7.18
CA ILE A 126 0.62 12.51 -6.72
C ILE A 126 -0.91 12.62 -6.60
N THR A 127 -1.40 13.72 -6.02
CA THR A 127 -2.84 13.95 -5.83
C THR A 127 -3.56 14.03 -7.18
N THR A 128 -3.00 14.79 -8.13
CA THR A 128 -3.53 14.90 -9.50
C THR A 128 -3.54 13.55 -10.21
N TRP A 129 -2.46 12.76 -10.05
CA TRP A 129 -2.40 11.41 -10.60
C TRP A 129 -3.50 10.50 -10.04
N ALA A 130 -3.71 10.51 -8.72
CA ALA A 130 -4.73 9.70 -8.07
C ALA A 130 -6.15 10.12 -8.48
N GLN A 131 -6.41 11.43 -8.58
CA GLN A 131 -7.68 11.96 -9.09
C GLN A 131 -7.93 11.53 -10.53
N HIS A 132 -6.92 11.67 -11.40
CA HIS A 132 -7.03 11.23 -12.79
C HIS A 132 -7.22 9.71 -12.91
N TRP A 133 -6.55 8.91 -12.08
CA TRP A 133 -6.78 7.46 -12.03
C TRP A 133 -8.26 7.14 -11.73
N ASN A 134 -8.86 7.86 -10.78
CA ASN A 134 -10.26 7.63 -10.38
C ASN A 134 -11.30 8.19 -11.36
N THR A 135 -10.94 8.84 -12.47
CA THR A 135 -11.93 9.24 -13.50
C THR A 135 -12.38 8.07 -14.39
N ASP A 136 -11.52 7.08 -14.59
CA ASP A 136 -11.82 5.82 -15.30
C ASP A 136 -11.03 4.69 -14.62
N PRO A 137 -11.38 4.34 -13.36
CA PRO A 137 -10.63 3.34 -12.61
C PRO A 137 -10.86 1.97 -13.23
N LYS A 138 -9.77 1.25 -13.49
CA LYS A 138 -9.83 -0.10 -14.05
C LYS A 138 -9.46 -1.10 -12.97
N PRO A 139 -10.37 -1.98 -12.55
CA PRO A 139 -10.03 -3.02 -11.59
C PRO A 139 -8.96 -3.93 -12.18
N PHE A 140 -7.98 -4.31 -11.36
CA PHE A 140 -7.00 -5.29 -11.78
C PHE A 140 -7.66 -6.68 -11.79
N ILE A 141 -7.75 -7.28 -12.97
CA ILE A 141 -8.27 -8.64 -13.12
C ILE A 141 -7.24 -9.63 -12.57
N TRP A 142 -7.63 -10.34 -11.53
CA TRP A 142 -6.84 -11.43 -10.98
C TRP A 142 -6.99 -12.67 -11.87
N LYS A 143 -5.92 -13.03 -12.58
CA LYS A 143 -5.94 -14.19 -13.50
C LYS A 143 -5.55 -15.51 -12.84
N ALA A 144 -4.89 -15.48 -11.68
CA ALA A 144 -4.51 -16.69 -10.96
C ALA A 144 -5.71 -17.21 -10.15
N THR A 145 -5.97 -18.51 -10.21
CA THR A 145 -7.04 -19.11 -9.41
C THR A 145 -6.70 -19.06 -7.92
N ALA A 146 -7.71 -19.24 -7.05
CA ALA A 146 -7.46 -19.37 -5.61
C ALA A 146 -6.56 -20.58 -5.32
N GLU A 147 -6.74 -21.70 -6.02
CA GLU A 147 -5.85 -22.86 -5.91
C GLU A 147 -4.40 -22.52 -6.30
N ASP A 148 -4.19 -21.76 -7.38
CA ASP A 148 -2.84 -21.35 -7.81
C ASP A 148 -2.16 -20.46 -6.77
N ILE A 149 -2.93 -19.54 -6.17
CA ILE A 149 -2.46 -18.64 -5.11
C ILE A 149 -2.07 -19.47 -3.88
N ILE A 150 -2.95 -20.34 -3.41
CA ILE A 150 -2.71 -21.19 -2.23
C ILE A 150 -1.50 -22.09 -2.45
N THR A 151 -1.41 -22.72 -3.62
CA THR A 151 -0.27 -23.58 -3.99
C THR A 151 1.05 -22.81 -3.99
N LYS A 152 1.08 -21.61 -4.57
CA LYS A 152 2.28 -20.75 -4.55
C LYS A 152 2.66 -20.30 -3.14
N VAL A 153 1.67 -19.92 -2.33
CA VAL A 153 1.89 -19.55 -0.93
C VAL A 153 2.48 -20.70 -0.14
N GLN A 154 1.98 -21.92 -0.35
CA GLN A 154 2.51 -23.12 0.31
C GLN A 154 3.98 -23.35 -0.06
N ARG A 155 4.31 -23.31 -1.36
CA ARG A 155 5.70 -23.41 -1.84
C ARG A 155 6.61 -22.35 -1.21
N GLY A 156 6.15 -21.10 -1.16
CA GLY A 156 6.93 -20.01 -0.55
C GLY A 156 7.18 -20.21 0.94
N ARG A 157 6.19 -20.73 1.69
CA ARG A 157 6.35 -21.08 3.10
C ARG A 157 7.34 -22.23 3.30
N ASP A 158 7.32 -23.23 2.42
CA ASP A 158 8.23 -24.37 2.50
C ASP A 158 9.68 -23.94 2.21
N THR A 159 9.90 -23.06 1.22
CA THR A 159 11.22 -22.47 0.95
C THR A 159 11.73 -21.62 2.12
N LEU A 160 10.88 -20.78 2.74
CA LEU A 160 11.26 -19.98 3.91
C LEU A 160 11.66 -20.86 5.10
N ARG A 161 10.94 -21.96 5.34
CA ARG A 161 11.29 -22.93 6.40
C ARG A 161 12.66 -23.55 6.16
N GLN A 162 12.97 -23.93 4.92
CA GLN A 162 14.29 -24.49 4.56
C GLN A 162 15.43 -23.50 4.79
N ILE A 163 15.26 -22.23 4.40
CA ILE A 163 16.28 -21.19 4.59
C ILE A 163 16.54 -20.96 6.10
N ASN A 164 15.49 -20.85 6.91
CA ASN A 164 15.66 -20.67 8.35
C ASN A 164 16.38 -21.87 8.99
N SER A 165 16.04 -23.10 8.59
CA SER A 165 16.74 -24.30 9.10
C SER A 165 18.21 -24.40 8.71
N GLN A 166 18.63 -23.77 7.60
CA GLN A 166 20.04 -23.74 7.18
C GLN A 166 20.85 -22.64 7.87
N THR A 167 20.20 -21.64 8.45
CA THR A 167 20.86 -20.49 9.09
C THR A 167 21.11 -20.72 10.60
N ASP A 168 20.48 -21.75 11.18
CA ASP A 168 20.63 -22.15 12.60
C ASP A 168 21.78 -23.16 12.84
N HIS A 169 22.78 -23.23 11.93
CA HIS A 169 23.95 -24.10 12.04
C HIS A 169 25.27 -23.32 12.11
#